data_AF-A0A163A0X4-F1
#
_entry.id   AF-A0A163A0X4-F1
#
_cell.length_a   1.000
_cell.length_b   1.000
_cell.length_c   1.000
_cell.angle_alpha   90.00
_cell.angle_beta   90.00
_cell.angle_gamma   90.00
#
_symmetry.space_group_name_H-M   'P 1'
#
loop_
_entity.id
_entity.type
_entity.pdbx_description
1 polymer ?
#
loop_
_entity_poly.entity_id
_entity_poly.type
_entity_poly.pdbx_seq_one_letter_code
_entity_poly.pdbx_strand_id
1 'polypeptide(L)'
;MPEEFKLLSSQHVAIVGAPFSGGQPRKGVETAPAAMMNFGLANQLKELGWTVEFQDNEQEIVELEPAQDPTVLNLKQPKFVSAVTEMISNQVRERALQGKFVLTLGGDHSIALGTVSGVFSAYPDACLVWVDAHADINTPGTTDSGNIHGCPLSFLAGIAEEHPDFSWVKPCLKANRLVYIGLRDVDDGEKKILKELGIKAFSMHHVDQLGIGKIVEQALDYVNPDRNLPIHLSFDVDALDPSVAPSTGTPVRGGLSFREGHYICEALVNTGLLVSADIVEVNPVLLDEESAFQTIQVGCSLARCCLEAYYTNPSFPILGSAAAMKLEICSFSGHKIYPSKGKTYVRIDSRSFRFINGKSESYFLQRLNPRKIKWTVIYRRLNKKGITEEIAKKRSRRTVKHERAVAGVSWDAIRAKRNQKPDARAAARQAAIAKSKEAKKAAAATKKTTTGSAAQGAKVSKQGAKGFAPKAAATSR
;
A
#
# COMPACT_ATOMS: atom_id res chain seq x y z
N MET A 1 -23.71 -9.12 -9.93
CA MET A 1 -22.42 -9.05 -9.22
C MET A 1 -22.66 -8.27 -7.95
N PRO A 2 -22.28 -8.76 -6.76
CA PRO A 2 -22.07 -7.85 -5.63
C PRO A 2 -21.11 -6.75 -6.10
N GLU A 3 -21.34 -5.49 -5.72
CA GLU A 3 -20.45 -4.35 -6.07
C GLU A 3 -19.02 -4.48 -5.50
N GLU A 4 -18.73 -5.60 -4.83
CA GLU A 4 -17.59 -5.86 -3.96
C GLU A 4 -16.37 -6.36 -4.73
N PHE A 5 -16.52 -7.10 -5.83
CA PHE A 5 -15.39 -7.58 -6.66
C PHE A 5 -15.32 -6.82 -7.98
N LYS A 6 -14.39 -5.86 -8.08
CA LYS A 6 -14.35 -4.89 -9.19
C LYS A 6 -13.71 -5.44 -10.46
N LEU A 7 -12.85 -6.44 -10.34
CA LEU A 7 -11.99 -6.95 -11.41
C LEU A 7 -12.32 -8.39 -11.84
N LEU A 8 -13.25 -9.05 -11.14
CA LEU A 8 -13.68 -10.40 -11.47
C LEU A 8 -14.89 -10.37 -12.41
N SER A 9 -14.97 -11.33 -13.32
CA SER A 9 -16.07 -11.46 -14.29
C SER A 9 -17.29 -12.20 -13.70
N SER A 10 -17.06 -13.01 -12.67
CA SER A 10 -18.07 -13.85 -12.00
C SER A 10 -17.64 -14.19 -10.57
N GLN A 11 -18.59 -14.64 -9.74
CA GLN A 11 -18.31 -15.20 -8.41
C GLN A 11 -17.89 -16.68 -8.54
N HIS A 12 -16.80 -16.89 -9.27
CA HIS A 12 -16.21 -18.19 -9.55
C HIS A 12 -14.78 -18.21 -9.04
N VAL A 13 -14.48 -19.16 -8.16
CA VAL A 13 -13.14 -19.44 -7.66
C VAL A 13 -12.61 -20.69 -8.36
N ALA A 14 -11.47 -20.55 -9.01
CA ALA A 14 -10.71 -21.66 -9.54
C ALA A 14 -9.57 -21.98 -8.56
N ILE A 15 -9.70 -23.13 -7.91
CA ILE A 15 -8.71 -23.66 -6.98
C ILE A 15 -7.69 -24.47 -7.77
N VAL A 16 -6.45 -24.04 -7.75
CA VAL A 16 -5.31 -24.76 -8.33
C VAL A 16 -4.56 -25.44 -7.18
N GLY A 17 -4.69 -26.75 -7.06
CA GLY A 17 -3.89 -27.55 -6.15
C GLY A 17 -2.47 -27.70 -6.70
N ALA A 18 -1.46 -27.37 -5.92
CA ALA A 18 -0.06 -27.48 -6.30
C ALA A 18 0.70 -28.36 -5.29
N PRO A 19 0.40 -29.68 -5.22
CA PRO A 19 0.99 -30.61 -4.26
C PRO A 19 2.49 -30.84 -4.54
N PHE A 20 3.33 -29.90 -4.11
CA PHE A 20 4.74 -29.86 -4.48
C PHE A 20 5.66 -29.60 -3.28
N SER A 21 6.74 -30.39 -3.18
CA SER A 21 7.74 -30.28 -2.11
C SER A 21 9.19 -30.18 -2.60
N GLY A 22 9.41 -29.90 -3.89
CA GLY A 22 10.76 -29.87 -4.46
C GLY A 22 11.56 -28.62 -4.11
N GLY A 23 10.92 -27.57 -3.60
CA GLY A 23 11.57 -26.32 -3.20
C GLY A 23 12.31 -26.41 -1.87
N GLN A 24 12.10 -27.47 -1.08
CA GLN A 24 12.65 -27.64 0.27
C GLN A 24 12.80 -29.13 0.64
N PRO A 25 13.55 -29.51 1.70
CA PRO A 25 13.93 -30.91 1.93
C PRO A 25 12.89 -31.77 2.67
N ARG A 26 11.90 -31.18 3.33
CA ARG A 26 10.89 -31.89 4.14
C ARG A 26 9.69 -32.28 3.29
N LYS A 27 9.39 -33.57 3.24
CA LYS A 27 8.15 -34.05 2.62
C LYS A 27 6.91 -33.67 3.43
N GLY A 28 5.75 -33.85 2.84
CA GLY A 28 4.46 -33.66 3.48
C GLY A 28 3.68 -32.42 3.06
N VAL A 29 4.37 -31.34 2.71
CA VAL A 29 3.71 -30.10 2.25
C VAL A 29 2.93 -30.36 0.95
N GLU A 30 3.36 -31.34 0.13
CA GLU A 30 2.62 -31.80 -1.04
C GLU A 30 1.24 -32.39 -0.71
N THR A 31 0.98 -32.82 0.53
CA THR A 31 -0.33 -33.39 0.92
C THR A 31 -1.35 -32.31 1.30
N ALA A 32 -0.92 -31.06 1.43
CA ALA A 32 -1.77 -29.97 1.92
C ALA A 32 -2.99 -29.66 1.05
N PRO A 33 -2.90 -29.59 -0.29
CA PRO A 33 -4.06 -29.29 -1.12
C PRO A 33 -5.20 -30.30 -0.90
N ALA A 34 -4.87 -31.60 -0.91
CA ALA A 34 -5.83 -32.67 -0.65
C ALA A 34 -6.39 -32.60 0.78
N ALA A 35 -5.53 -32.36 1.78
CA ALA A 35 -5.95 -32.25 3.18
C ALA A 35 -6.92 -31.07 3.42
N MET A 36 -6.66 -29.90 2.83
CA MET A 36 -7.53 -28.73 2.91
C MET A 36 -8.88 -28.94 2.20
N MET A 37 -8.86 -29.62 1.04
CA MET A 37 -10.08 -29.98 0.33
C MET A 37 -10.91 -31.00 1.13
N ASN A 38 -10.27 -32.01 1.72
CA ASN A 38 -10.92 -32.99 2.59
C ASN A 38 -11.46 -32.39 3.90
N PHE A 39 -10.81 -31.33 4.41
CA PHE A 39 -11.31 -30.54 5.54
C PHE A 39 -12.64 -29.82 5.22
N GLY A 40 -12.98 -29.68 3.94
CA GLY A 40 -14.26 -29.14 3.49
C GLY A 40 -14.18 -27.72 2.92
N LEU A 41 -13.00 -27.23 2.53
CA LEU A 41 -12.82 -25.89 1.97
C LEU A 41 -13.78 -25.60 0.81
N ALA A 42 -13.95 -26.54 -0.13
CA ALA A 42 -14.87 -26.36 -1.26
C ALA A 42 -16.33 -26.13 -0.82
N ASN A 43 -16.78 -26.80 0.24
CA ASN A 43 -18.14 -26.60 0.75
C ASN A 43 -18.26 -25.24 1.44
N GLN A 44 -17.27 -24.85 2.23
CA GLN A 44 -17.23 -23.53 2.88
C GLN A 44 -17.28 -22.39 1.85
N LEU A 45 -16.57 -22.51 0.72
CA LEU A 45 -16.61 -21.51 -0.35
C LEU A 45 -17.95 -21.50 -1.09
N LYS A 46 -18.57 -22.67 -1.31
CA LYS A 46 -19.93 -22.76 -1.87
C LYS A 46 -20.98 -22.11 -0.96
N GLU A 47 -20.84 -22.26 0.36
CA GLU A 47 -21.70 -21.60 1.36
C GLU A 47 -21.57 -20.07 1.33
N LEU A 48 -20.40 -19.55 0.96
CA LEU A 48 -20.19 -18.12 0.68
C LEU A 48 -20.77 -17.66 -0.69
N GLY A 49 -21.39 -18.56 -1.45
CA GLY A 49 -22.01 -18.26 -2.74
C GLY A 49 -21.07 -18.38 -3.95
N TRP A 50 -19.88 -18.94 -3.78
CA TRP A 50 -18.94 -19.13 -4.89
C TRP A 50 -19.23 -20.41 -5.68
N THR A 51 -19.13 -20.31 -7.00
CA THR A 51 -18.93 -21.50 -7.84
C THR A 51 -17.48 -21.93 -7.68
N VAL A 52 -17.25 -23.19 -7.32
CA VAL A 52 -15.91 -23.73 -7.03
C VAL A 52 -15.52 -24.74 -8.09
N GLU A 53 -14.43 -24.46 -8.79
CA GLU A 53 -13.68 -25.41 -9.61
C GLU A 53 -12.41 -25.81 -8.84
N PHE A 54 -12.08 -27.09 -8.78
CA PHE A 54 -10.82 -27.56 -8.20
C PHE A 54 -10.08 -28.42 -9.23
N GLN A 55 -8.84 -28.06 -9.51
CA GLN A 55 -7.89 -28.90 -10.23
C GLN A 55 -6.84 -29.39 -9.24
N ASP A 56 -6.82 -30.70 -9.02
CA ASP A 56 -5.71 -31.37 -8.37
C ASP A 56 -4.63 -31.66 -9.42
N ASN A 57 -3.36 -31.40 -9.09
CA ASN A 57 -2.23 -31.59 -10.00
C ASN A 57 -1.25 -32.68 -9.51
N GLU A 58 -1.67 -33.55 -8.57
CA GLU A 58 -0.81 -34.60 -8.04
C GLU A 58 -0.22 -35.50 -9.15
N GLN A 59 -1.06 -35.94 -10.10
CA GLN A 59 -0.61 -36.81 -11.19
C GLN A 59 0.32 -36.07 -12.15
N GLU A 60 -0.05 -34.86 -12.57
CA GLU A 60 0.73 -34.03 -13.48
C GLU A 60 2.11 -33.69 -12.89
N ILE A 61 2.19 -33.41 -11.59
CA ILE A 61 3.48 -33.13 -10.92
C ILE A 61 4.36 -34.38 -10.89
N VAL A 62 3.79 -35.55 -10.61
CA VAL A 62 4.55 -36.82 -10.63
C VAL A 62 5.12 -37.10 -12.03
N GLU A 63 4.35 -36.82 -13.09
CA GLU A 63 4.81 -36.98 -14.48
C GLU A 63 5.95 -36.03 -14.87
N LEU A 64 6.06 -34.88 -14.20
CA LEU A 64 7.13 -33.90 -14.41
C LEU A 64 8.41 -34.22 -13.62
N GLU A 65 8.41 -35.21 -12.73
CA GLU A 65 9.58 -35.55 -11.93
C GLU A 65 10.72 -36.05 -12.83
N PRO A 66 11.88 -35.35 -12.86
CA PRO A 66 12.99 -35.74 -13.70
C PRO A 66 13.70 -36.98 -13.14
N ALA A 67 14.21 -37.85 -14.03
CA ALA A 67 15.01 -39.00 -13.60
C ALA A 67 16.29 -38.60 -12.84
N GLN A 68 16.85 -37.42 -13.13
CA GLN A 68 18.00 -36.83 -12.42
C GLN A 68 17.89 -35.31 -12.39
N ASP A 69 18.09 -34.74 -11.21
CA ASP A 69 18.07 -33.29 -10.98
C ASP A 69 19.24 -32.84 -10.11
N PRO A 70 20.46 -32.79 -10.66
CA PRO A 70 21.63 -32.37 -9.91
C PRO A 70 21.52 -30.89 -9.54
N THR A 71 22.19 -30.51 -8.44
CA THR A 71 22.33 -29.09 -8.08
C THR A 71 23.04 -28.32 -9.18
N VAL A 72 22.43 -27.21 -9.63
CA VAL A 72 22.98 -26.29 -10.62
C VAL A 72 23.01 -24.91 -9.99
N LEU A 73 24.15 -24.20 -10.09
CA LEU A 73 24.34 -22.87 -9.52
C LEU A 73 23.83 -22.76 -8.07
N ASN A 74 24.18 -23.73 -7.22
CA ASN A 74 23.78 -23.79 -5.80
C ASN A 74 22.28 -24.05 -5.53
N LEU A 75 21.43 -24.21 -6.54
CA LEU A 75 20.02 -24.55 -6.37
C LEU A 75 19.77 -26.05 -6.45
N LYS A 76 18.98 -26.58 -5.51
CA LYS A 76 18.58 -27.99 -5.45
C LYS A 76 17.28 -28.21 -6.23
N GLN A 77 17.22 -29.33 -6.95
CA GLN A 77 16.08 -29.72 -7.78
C GLN A 77 15.57 -28.63 -8.77
N PRO A 78 16.47 -27.89 -9.46
CA PRO A 78 16.05 -26.76 -10.29
C PRO A 78 15.19 -27.19 -11.49
N LYS A 79 15.39 -28.38 -12.07
CA LYS A 79 14.58 -28.82 -13.21
C LYS A 79 13.16 -29.13 -12.79
N PHE A 80 13.01 -29.83 -11.66
CA PHE A 80 11.70 -30.24 -11.18
C PHE A 80 10.89 -29.02 -10.75
N VAL A 81 11.48 -28.13 -9.95
CA VAL A 81 10.85 -26.86 -9.55
C VAL A 81 10.46 -26.04 -10.77
N SER A 82 11.35 -25.91 -11.76
CA SER A 82 11.06 -25.16 -12.98
C SER A 82 9.89 -25.73 -13.77
N ALA A 83 9.87 -27.05 -14.02
CA ALA A 83 8.81 -27.70 -14.79
C ALA A 83 7.44 -27.55 -14.12
N VAL A 84 7.37 -27.76 -12.80
CA VAL A 84 6.13 -27.65 -12.02
C VAL A 84 5.64 -26.20 -11.98
N THR A 85 6.53 -25.24 -11.74
CA THR A 85 6.16 -23.81 -11.69
C THR A 85 5.76 -23.25 -13.04
N GLU A 86 6.34 -23.73 -14.15
CA GLU A 86 5.89 -23.37 -15.51
C GLU A 86 4.47 -23.88 -15.79
N MET A 87 4.18 -25.13 -15.42
CA MET A 87 2.84 -25.71 -15.52
C MET A 87 1.81 -24.89 -14.71
N ILE A 88 2.12 -24.60 -13.43
CA ILE A 88 1.26 -23.80 -12.56
C ILE A 88 1.02 -22.41 -13.16
N SER A 89 2.06 -21.76 -13.67
CA SER A 89 1.95 -20.45 -14.33
C SER A 89 0.94 -20.45 -15.47
N ASN A 90 0.97 -21.46 -16.33
CA ASN A 90 0.03 -21.58 -17.45
C ASN A 90 -1.42 -21.78 -16.97
N GLN A 91 -1.62 -22.65 -15.99
CA GLN A 91 -2.94 -22.91 -15.39
C GLN A 91 -3.54 -21.69 -14.71
N VAL A 92 -2.72 -20.98 -13.91
CA VAL A 92 -3.12 -19.76 -13.21
C VAL A 92 -3.46 -18.66 -14.20
N ARG A 93 -2.60 -18.46 -15.22
CA ARG A 93 -2.84 -17.47 -16.28
C ARG A 93 -4.15 -17.72 -17.02
N GLU A 94 -4.44 -18.96 -17.39
CA GLU A 94 -5.66 -19.31 -18.12
C GLU A 94 -6.91 -18.90 -17.32
N ARG A 95 -6.96 -19.26 -16.03
CA ARG A 95 -8.08 -18.96 -15.14
C ARG A 95 -8.22 -17.47 -14.84
N ALA A 96 -7.10 -16.79 -14.64
CA ALA A 96 -7.06 -15.34 -14.45
C ALA A 96 -7.59 -14.60 -15.70
N LEU A 97 -7.24 -15.04 -16.91
CA LEU A 97 -7.76 -14.46 -18.16
C LEU A 97 -9.27 -14.69 -18.36
N GLN A 98 -9.84 -15.73 -17.74
CA GLN A 98 -11.30 -15.96 -17.70
C GLN A 98 -12.00 -15.03 -16.68
N GLY A 99 -11.25 -14.25 -15.89
CA GLY A 99 -11.78 -13.35 -14.86
C GLY A 99 -12.29 -14.09 -13.62
N LYS A 100 -11.83 -15.31 -13.38
CA LYS A 100 -12.08 -16.07 -12.14
C LYS A 100 -11.13 -15.60 -11.05
N PHE A 101 -11.56 -15.71 -9.78
CA PHE A 101 -10.60 -15.62 -8.68
C PHE A 101 -9.73 -16.88 -8.70
N VAL A 102 -8.40 -16.72 -8.66
CA VAL A 102 -7.49 -17.87 -8.64
C VAL A 102 -6.98 -18.09 -7.22
N LEU A 103 -7.35 -19.21 -6.60
CA LEU A 103 -6.86 -19.62 -5.30
C LEU A 103 -5.86 -20.77 -5.50
N THR A 104 -4.59 -20.55 -5.21
CA THR A 104 -3.60 -21.65 -5.25
C THR A 104 -3.45 -22.23 -3.86
N LEU A 105 -3.65 -23.54 -3.75
CA LEU A 105 -3.32 -24.28 -2.52
C LEU A 105 -1.97 -24.93 -2.76
N GLY A 106 -0.95 -24.42 -2.08
CA GLY A 106 0.41 -24.88 -2.28
C GLY A 106 0.74 -26.17 -1.56
N GLY A 107 1.84 -26.73 -2.01
CA GLY A 107 2.88 -27.20 -1.12
C GLY A 107 3.83 -26.04 -0.76
N ASP A 108 5.14 -26.20 -0.99
CA ASP A 108 6.14 -25.19 -0.57
C ASP A 108 6.09 -23.88 -1.37
N HIS A 109 6.70 -22.82 -0.83
CA HIS A 109 6.59 -21.47 -1.38
C HIS A 109 7.29 -21.28 -2.76
N SER A 110 8.04 -22.26 -3.26
CA SER A 110 8.62 -22.17 -4.61
C SER A 110 7.56 -22.08 -5.71
N ILE A 111 6.34 -22.59 -5.44
CA ILE A 111 5.21 -22.49 -6.38
C ILE A 111 4.86 -21.04 -6.75
N ALA A 112 5.23 -20.06 -5.92
CA ALA A 112 5.00 -18.66 -6.17
C ALA A 112 5.68 -18.14 -7.43
N LEU A 113 6.77 -18.80 -7.87
CA LEU A 113 7.39 -18.53 -9.16
C LEU A 113 6.39 -18.73 -10.31
N GLY A 114 5.52 -19.75 -10.19
CA GLY A 114 4.44 -20.04 -11.12
C GLY A 114 3.24 -19.13 -10.92
N THR A 115 2.72 -19.01 -9.70
CA THR A 115 1.48 -18.26 -9.42
C THR A 115 1.63 -16.79 -9.76
N VAL A 116 2.70 -16.14 -9.31
CA VAL A 116 2.98 -14.73 -9.59
C VAL A 116 3.19 -14.51 -11.09
N SER A 117 3.95 -15.38 -11.76
CA SER A 117 4.15 -15.30 -13.23
C SER A 117 2.83 -15.39 -14.00
N GLY A 118 1.96 -16.33 -13.61
CA GLY A 118 0.66 -16.54 -14.24
C GLY A 118 -0.28 -15.36 -14.04
N VAL A 119 -0.40 -14.87 -12.79
CA VAL A 119 -1.23 -13.71 -12.44
C VAL A 119 -0.72 -12.46 -13.13
N PHE A 120 0.58 -12.17 -13.08
CA PHE A 120 1.15 -10.96 -13.67
C PHE A 120 1.14 -11.01 -15.20
N SER A 121 1.07 -12.19 -15.81
CA SER A 121 0.81 -12.31 -17.24
C SER A 121 -0.62 -11.92 -17.62
N ALA A 122 -1.61 -12.20 -16.78
CA ALA A 122 -3.01 -11.83 -17.00
C ALA A 122 -3.30 -10.38 -16.55
N TYR A 123 -2.62 -9.93 -15.51
CA TYR A 123 -2.73 -8.62 -14.87
C TYR A 123 -1.33 -7.95 -14.78
N PRO A 124 -0.79 -7.38 -15.88
CA PRO A 124 0.59 -6.85 -15.92
C PRO A 124 0.87 -5.67 -14.98
N ASP A 125 -0.18 -5.08 -14.41
CA ASP A 125 -0.13 -3.98 -13.45
C ASP A 125 -0.41 -4.40 -12.01
N ALA A 126 -0.61 -5.69 -11.76
CA ALA A 126 -0.87 -6.24 -10.44
C ALA A 126 0.22 -5.90 -9.42
N CYS A 127 -0.20 -5.83 -8.16
CA CYS A 127 0.64 -5.67 -7.00
C CYS A 127 0.69 -6.96 -6.21
N LEU A 128 1.84 -7.25 -5.60
CA LEU A 128 2.09 -8.40 -4.77
C LEU A 128 2.18 -7.99 -3.29
N VAL A 129 1.32 -8.58 -2.49
CA VAL A 129 1.43 -8.56 -1.02
C VAL A 129 1.96 -9.91 -0.58
N TRP A 130 3.16 -9.91 -0.02
CA TRP A 130 3.85 -11.11 0.47
C TRP A 130 3.74 -11.16 1.99
N VAL A 131 3.00 -12.14 2.51
CA VAL A 131 2.79 -12.31 3.96
C VAL A 131 3.57 -13.53 4.41
N ASP A 132 4.65 -13.30 5.15
CA ASP A 132 5.69 -14.31 5.37
C ASP A 132 6.57 -13.93 6.57
N ALA A 133 7.17 -14.92 7.24
CA ALA A 133 8.25 -14.70 8.19
C ALA A 133 9.59 -14.37 7.51
N HIS A 134 9.78 -14.89 6.29
CA HIS A 134 10.98 -14.84 5.45
C HIS A 134 10.78 -13.92 4.24
N ALA A 135 11.86 -13.49 3.61
CA ALA A 135 11.77 -12.57 2.47
C ALA A 135 11.73 -13.27 1.11
N ASP A 136 12.07 -14.55 1.05
CA ASP A 136 12.02 -15.42 -0.12
C ASP A 136 12.62 -14.81 -1.40
N ILE A 137 13.67 -14.01 -1.20
CA ILE A 137 14.29 -13.17 -2.23
C ILE A 137 15.79 -13.46 -2.36
N ASN A 138 16.26 -14.58 -1.81
CA ASN A 138 17.61 -15.02 -2.06
C ASN A 138 17.83 -15.31 -3.55
N THR A 139 19.01 -14.94 -4.04
CA THR A 139 19.52 -15.31 -5.36
C THR A 139 20.29 -16.64 -5.24
N PRO A 140 20.58 -17.33 -6.36
CA PRO A 140 21.45 -18.51 -6.36
C PRO A 140 22.81 -18.27 -5.66
N GLY A 141 23.37 -17.06 -5.84
CA GLY A 141 24.63 -16.64 -5.21
C GLY A 141 24.52 -16.18 -3.74
N THR A 142 23.32 -15.93 -3.20
CA THR A 142 23.14 -15.49 -1.80
C THR A 142 22.49 -16.53 -0.89
N THR A 143 21.84 -17.56 -1.44
CA THR A 143 21.24 -18.63 -0.63
C THR A 143 22.31 -19.52 -0.01
N ASP A 144 22.23 -19.74 1.31
CA ASP A 144 23.09 -20.70 2.02
C ASP A 144 22.57 -22.14 1.92
N SER A 145 21.25 -22.30 1.75
CA SER A 145 20.59 -23.61 1.78
C SER A 145 20.49 -24.26 0.39
N GLY A 146 20.41 -23.46 -0.67
CA GLY A 146 20.08 -23.91 -2.02
C GLY A 146 18.64 -24.36 -2.21
N ASN A 147 17.77 -24.17 -1.19
CA ASN A 147 16.36 -24.50 -1.26
C ASN A 147 15.62 -23.39 -2.02
N ILE A 148 14.90 -23.75 -3.08
CA ILE A 148 14.31 -22.78 -4.02
C ILE A 148 13.10 -22.06 -3.44
N HIS A 149 12.44 -22.61 -2.40
CA HIS A 149 11.31 -21.91 -1.75
C HIS A 149 11.70 -20.55 -1.15
N GLY A 150 12.96 -20.35 -0.75
CA GLY A 150 13.49 -19.06 -0.28
C GLY A 150 14.04 -18.16 -1.39
N CYS A 151 13.85 -18.51 -2.66
CA CYS A 151 14.39 -17.80 -3.82
C CYS A 151 13.37 -17.23 -4.84
N PRO A 152 12.05 -17.51 -4.83
CA PRO A 152 11.18 -17.26 -5.98
C PRO A 152 11.13 -15.77 -6.37
N LEU A 153 11.13 -14.85 -5.40
CA LEU A 153 11.02 -13.42 -5.68
C LEU A 153 12.25 -12.84 -6.37
N SER A 154 13.42 -13.46 -6.21
CA SER A 154 14.64 -12.99 -6.85
C SER A 154 14.59 -13.18 -8.39
N PHE A 155 14.02 -14.29 -8.85
CA PHE A 155 13.77 -14.56 -10.26
C PHE A 155 12.70 -13.63 -10.82
N LEU A 156 11.59 -13.47 -10.10
CA LEU A 156 10.46 -12.63 -10.51
C LEU A 156 10.83 -11.14 -10.59
N ALA A 157 11.73 -10.67 -9.72
CA ALA A 157 12.27 -9.32 -9.72
C ALA A 157 13.41 -9.11 -10.73
N GLY A 158 13.93 -10.18 -11.35
CA GLY A 158 15.04 -10.12 -12.31
C GLY A 158 16.38 -9.77 -11.68
N ILE A 159 16.57 -10.13 -10.41
CA ILE A 159 17.82 -9.92 -9.67
C ILE A 159 18.64 -11.20 -9.51
N ALA A 160 18.01 -12.36 -9.66
CA ALA A 160 18.71 -13.63 -9.77
C ALA A 160 19.61 -13.63 -11.01
N GLU A 161 20.75 -14.31 -10.88
CA GLU A 161 21.63 -14.61 -12.01
C GLU A 161 20.90 -15.50 -13.02
N GLU A 162 21.30 -15.45 -14.30
CA GLU A 162 20.72 -16.32 -15.33
C GLU A 162 20.90 -17.79 -14.95
N HIS A 163 19.79 -18.51 -14.82
CA HIS A 163 19.78 -19.94 -14.51
C HIS A 163 19.20 -20.72 -15.70
N PRO A 164 19.91 -21.75 -16.21
CA PRO A 164 19.51 -22.45 -17.44
C PRO A 164 18.10 -23.07 -17.35
N ASP A 165 17.78 -23.66 -16.21
CA ASP A 165 16.49 -24.34 -16.01
C ASP A 165 15.31 -23.36 -15.85
N PHE A 166 15.54 -22.10 -15.49
CA PHE A 166 14.48 -21.09 -15.27
C PHE A 166 14.33 -20.09 -16.43
N SER A 167 14.77 -20.46 -17.63
CA SER A 167 14.76 -19.58 -18.82
C SER A 167 13.36 -19.14 -19.27
N TRP A 168 12.31 -19.87 -18.89
CA TRP A 168 10.91 -19.49 -19.15
C TRP A 168 10.42 -18.32 -18.28
N VAL A 169 11.05 -18.10 -17.11
CA VAL A 169 10.66 -17.05 -16.16
C VAL A 169 11.06 -15.69 -16.73
N LYS A 170 10.08 -14.82 -16.87
CA LYS A 170 10.29 -13.44 -17.31
C LYS A 170 10.12 -12.50 -16.12
N PRO A 171 11.14 -11.69 -15.78
CA PRO A 171 11.01 -10.71 -14.71
C PRO A 171 9.77 -9.82 -14.89
N CYS A 172 8.86 -9.87 -13.93
CA CYS A 172 7.56 -9.19 -13.98
C CYS A 172 7.32 -8.31 -12.76
N LEU A 173 8.07 -8.52 -11.67
CA LEU A 173 7.88 -7.86 -10.39
C LEU A 173 8.80 -6.65 -10.26
N LYS A 174 8.22 -5.51 -9.89
CA LYS A 174 8.97 -4.27 -9.61
C LYS A 174 8.96 -4.00 -8.12
N ALA A 175 10.04 -3.43 -7.59
CA ALA A 175 10.18 -3.11 -6.17
C ALA A 175 9.06 -2.21 -5.59
N ASN A 176 8.44 -1.36 -6.43
CA ASN A 176 7.31 -0.51 -6.03
C ASN A 176 5.94 -1.20 -6.12
N ARG A 177 5.90 -2.47 -6.50
CA ARG A 177 4.69 -3.31 -6.56
C ARG A 177 4.76 -4.53 -5.65
N LEU A 178 5.83 -4.65 -4.87
CA LEU A 178 6.03 -5.68 -3.85
C LEU A 178 6.01 -5.03 -2.48
N VAL A 179 5.26 -5.61 -1.54
CA VAL A 179 5.33 -5.25 -0.13
C VAL A 179 5.28 -6.48 0.75
N TYR A 180 6.17 -6.51 1.75
CA TYR A 180 6.20 -7.58 2.74
C TYR A 180 5.46 -7.20 4.02
N ILE A 181 4.80 -8.17 4.64
CA ILE A 181 4.20 -8.06 5.98
C ILE A 181 4.56 -9.32 6.77
N GLY A 182 5.10 -9.17 7.98
CA GLY A 182 5.35 -10.29 8.90
C GLY A 182 6.82 -10.71 9.02
N LEU A 183 7.73 -10.07 8.27
CA LEU A 183 9.14 -10.44 8.25
C LEU A 183 9.75 -10.44 9.66
N ARG A 184 10.51 -11.47 9.97
CA ARG A 184 11.24 -11.58 11.24
C ARG A 184 12.45 -12.50 11.20
N ASP A 185 12.57 -13.34 10.19
CA ASP A 185 13.77 -14.13 9.92
C ASP A 185 14.23 -13.87 8.49
N VAL A 186 15.17 -12.94 8.35
CA VAL A 186 15.61 -12.45 7.04
C VAL A 186 17.12 -12.60 6.97
N ASP A 187 17.61 -13.25 5.93
CA ASP A 187 19.04 -13.49 5.74
C ASP A 187 19.79 -12.18 5.48
N ASP A 188 21.09 -12.17 5.74
CA ASP A 188 21.91 -10.98 5.50
C ASP A 188 22.03 -10.64 4.00
N GLY A 189 21.93 -11.64 3.12
CA GLY A 189 21.82 -11.45 1.67
C GLY A 189 20.52 -10.72 1.30
N GLU A 190 19.39 -11.21 1.81
CA GLU A 190 18.07 -10.62 1.58
C GLU A 190 17.95 -9.20 2.15
N LYS A 191 18.46 -8.94 3.37
CA LYS A 191 18.50 -7.59 3.95
C LYS A 191 19.20 -6.59 3.05
N LYS A 192 20.32 -7.00 2.41
CA LYS A 192 21.04 -6.15 1.46
C LYS A 192 20.19 -5.87 0.23
N ILE A 193 19.61 -6.92 -0.37
CA ILE A 193 18.72 -6.82 -1.53
C ILE A 193 17.56 -5.87 -1.27
N LEU A 194 16.82 -6.07 -0.17
CA LEU A 194 15.68 -5.24 0.22
C LEU A 194 16.07 -3.76 0.36
N LYS A 195 17.23 -3.49 0.97
CA LYS A 195 17.75 -2.13 1.17
C LYS A 195 18.20 -1.47 -0.13
N GLU A 196 18.90 -2.20 -0.98
CA GLU A 196 19.44 -1.68 -2.24
C GLU A 196 18.33 -1.38 -3.25
N LEU A 197 17.32 -2.25 -3.33
CA LEU A 197 16.17 -2.07 -4.21
C LEU A 197 15.10 -1.14 -3.63
N GLY A 198 15.22 -0.78 -2.34
CA GLY A 198 14.25 0.06 -1.64
C GLY A 198 12.87 -0.59 -1.54
N ILE A 199 12.81 -1.91 -1.43
CA ILE A 199 11.54 -2.65 -1.31
C ILE A 199 10.94 -2.35 0.07
N LYS A 200 9.63 -2.10 0.10
CA LYS A 200 8.93 -1.84 1.36
C LYS A 200 8.70 -3.15 2.10
N ALA A 201 9.25 -3.25 3.30
CA ALA A 201 9.08 -4.42 4.15
C ALA A 201 8.62 -4.01 5.56
N PHE A 202 7.49 -4.57 6.00
CA PHE A 202 6.97 -4.42 7.34
C PHE A 202 7.25 -5.68 8.15
N SER A 203 8.36 -5.65 8.88
CA SER A 203 8.66 -6.69 9.87
C SER A 203 7.69 -6.68 11.05
N MET A 204 7.72 -7.74 11.88
CA MET A 204 6.94 -7.82 13.11
C MET A 204 7.17 -6.64 14.06
N HIS A 205 8.38 -6.04 14.05
CA HIS A 205 8.66 -4.81 14.79
C HIS A 205 7.71 -3.66 14.43
N HIS A 206 7.34 -3.53 13.15
CA HIS A 206 6.40 -2.51 12.71
C HIS A 206 4.97 -2.85 13.12
N VAL A 207 4.61 -4.13 13.07
CA VAL A 207 3.31 -4.64 13.54
C VAL A 207 3.14 -4.34 15.03
N ASP A 208 4.15 -4.62 15.86
CA ASP A 208 4.15 -4.33 17.31
C ASP A 208 3.94 -2.84 17.60
N GLN A 209 4.57 -1.96 16.80
CA GLN A 209 4.52 -0.52 17.03
C GLN A 209 3.24 0.15 16.53
N LEU A 210 2.73 -0.30 15.39
CA LEU A 210 1.68 0.41 14.65
C LEU A 210 0.34 -0.34 14.64
N GLY A 211 0.36 -1.64 14.94
CA GLY A 211 -0.76 -2.55 14.80
C GLY A 211 -1.03 -2.94 13.34
N ILE A 212 -1.55 -4.15 13.14
CA ILE A 212 -1.76 -4.71 11.79
C ILE A 212 -2.63 -3.83 10.88
N GLY A 213 -3.64 -3.17 11.45
CA GLY A 213 -4.53 -2.25 10.73
C GLY A 213 -3.78 -1.15 10.00
N LYS A 214 -2.83 -0.53 10.69
CA LYS A 214 -2.04 0.56 10.11
C LYS A 214 -1.00 0.05 9.11
N ILE A 215 -0.49 -1.16 9.33
CA ILE A 215 0.46 -1.80 8.42
C ILE A 215 -0.20 -2.10 7.07
N VAL A 216 -1.39 -2.72 7.07
CA VAL A 216 -2.11 -3.03 5.83
C VAL A 216 -2.48 -1.76 5.07
N GLU A 217 -2.92 -0.69 5.76
CA GLU A 217 -3.18 0.61 5.15
C GLU A 217 -1.93 1.16 4.45
N GLN A 218 -0.78 1.17 5.13
CA GLN A 218 0.48 1.65 4.57
C GLN A 218 1.02 0.75 3.44
N ALA A 219 0.80 -0.56 3.53
CA ALA A 219 1.18 -1.50 2.48
C ALA A 219 0.41 -1.20 1.20
N LEU A 220 -0.91 -1.04 1.30
CA LEU A 220 -1.76 -0.65 0.19
C LEU A 220 -1.40 0.75 -0.36
N ASP A 221 -1.11 1.74 0.51
CA ASP A 221 -0.66 3.07 0.09
C ASP A 221 0.64 3.02 -0.72
N TYR A 222 1.53 2.08 -0.39
CA TYR A 222 2.79 1.92 -1.10
C TYR A 222 2.60 1.26 -2.46
N VAL A 223 1.98 0.08 -2.53
CA VAL A 223 1.87 -0.69 -3.79
C VAL A 223 0.72 -0.24 -4.67
N ASN A 224 -0.36 0.28 -4.10
CA ASN A 224 -1.60 0.61 -4.81
C ASN A 224 -2.20 1.94 -4.32
N PRO A 225 -1.48 3.07 -4.46
CA PRO A 225 -1.87 4.38 -3.90
C PRO A 225 -3.23 4.88 -4.41
N ASP A 226 -3.55 4.58 -5.67
CA ASP A 226 -4.81 5.01 -6.32
C ASP A 226 -5.95 4.00 -6.13
N ARG A 227 -5.70 2.87 -5.44
CA ARG A 227 -6.68 1.80 -5.14
C ARG A 227 -7.43 1.32 -6.39
N ASN A 228 -6.68 1.05 -7.45
CA ASN A 228 -7.22 0.65 -8.75
C ASN A 228 -6.46 -0.50 -9.44
N LEU A 229 -5.33 -0.94 -8.87
CA LEU A 229 -4.55 -2.04 -9.42
C LEU A 229 -5.00 -3.39 -8.85
N PRO A 230 -4.94 -4.49 -9.64
CA PRO A 230 -5.17 -5.85 -9.15
C PRO A 230 -4.19 -6.21 -8.03
N ILE A 231 -4.62 -7.03 -7.08
CA ILE A 231 -3.80 -7.49 -5.96
C ILE A 231 -3.71 -9.00 -6.01
N HIS A 232 -2.48 -9.50 -5.93
CA HIS A 232 -2.17 -10.88 -5.62
C HIS A 232 -1.64 -10.96 -4.20
N LEU A 233 -2.26 -11.82 -3.39
CA LEU A 233 -1.76 -12.18 -2.06
C LEU A 233 -0.99 -13.49 -2.19
N SER A 234 0.25 -13.55 -1.70
CA SER A 234 0.93 -14.82 -1.43
C SER A 234 1.13 -14.91 0.08
N PHE A 235 0.50 -15.92 0.70
CA PHE A 235 0.43 -16.05 2.15
C PHE A 235 1.10 -17.36 2.56
N ASP A 236 2.29 -17.23 3.16
CA ASP A 236 2.95 -18.31 3.87
C ASP A 236 2.32 -18.47 5.26
N VAL A 237 1.88 -19.68 5.61
CA VAL A 237 1.30 -19.91 6.94
C VAL A 237 2.32 -19.74 8.06
N ASP A 238 3.63 -19.82 7.76
CA ASP A 238 4.69 -19.55 8.72
C ASP A 238 4.79 -18.06 9.10
N ALA A 239 4.12 -17.15 8.38
CA ALA A 239 3.96 -15.76 8.80
C ALA A 239 3.24 -15.64 10.15
N LEU A 240 2.35 -16.59 10.44
CA LEU A 240 1.66 -16.71 11.72
C LEU A 240 2.60 -17.23 12.80
N ASP A 241 2.29 -16.89 14.06
CA ASP A 241 3.03 -17.48 15.17
C ASP A 241 2.83 -19.00 15.22
N PRO A 242 3.85 -19.81 15.59
CA PRO A 242 3.72 -21.26 15.71
C PRO A 242 2.62 -21.71 16.69
N SER A 243 2.17 -20.86 17.62
CA SER A 243 0.98 -21.15 18.44
C SER A 243 -0.34 -21.16 17.65
N VAL A 244 -0.33 -20.63 16.42
CA VAL A 244 -1.47 -20.55 15.50
C VAL A 244 -1.31 -21.55 14.36
N ALA A 245 -0.14 -21.62 13.72
CA ALA A 245 0.16 -22.52 12.61
C ALA A 245 1.44 -23.34 12.94
N PRO A 246 1.35 -24.35 13.83
CA PRO A 246 2.52 -25.09 14.30
C PRO A 246 3.15 -25.99 13.21
N SER A 247 2.34 -26.53 12.30
CA SER A 247 2.78 -27.59 11.37
C SER A 247 3.21 -27.02 10.01
N THR A 248 4.36 -26.35 10.01
CA THR A 248 5.02 -25.76 8.84
C THR A 248 6.54 -26.00 8.86
N GLY A 249 7.20 -25.94 7.70
CA GLY A 249 8.62 -26.30 7.54
C GLY A 249 9.59 -25.42 8.34
N THR A 250 9.32 -24.12 8.42
CA THR A 250 10.23 -23.08 8.93
C THR A 250 9.56 -22.21 10.00
N PRO A 251 9.08 -22.79 11.13
CA PRO A 251 8.31 -22.02 12.10
C PRO A 251 9.21 -21.02 12.86
N VAL A 252 8.87 -19.73 12.80
CA VAL A 252 9.59 -18.67 13.52
C VAL A 252 8.69 -18.04 14.59
N ARG A 253 9.15 -18.01 15.85
CA ARG A 253 8.37 -17.43 16.98
C ARG A 253 8.17 -15.92 16.86
N GLY A 254 7.10 -15.40 17.47
CA GLY A 254 6.78 -13.98 17.48
C GLY A 254 6.12 -13.54 16.18
N GLY A 255 5.34 -14.43 15.57
CA GLY A 255 4.62 -14.17 14.32
C GLY A 255 3.28 -13.47 14.52
N LEU A 256 2.55 -13.33 13.42
CA LEU A 256 1.20 -12.76 13.44
C LEU A 256 0.26 -13.63 14.26
N SER A 257 -0.60 -13.01 15.07
CA SER A 257 -1.70 -13.73 15.71
C SER A 257 -2.75 -14.17 14.69
N PHE A 258 -3.59 -15.14 15.07
CA PHE A 258 -4.71 -15.60 14.24
C PHE A 258 -5.53 -14.44 13.69
N ARG A 259 -5.88 -13.47 14.54
CA ARG A 259 -6.69 -12.30 14.17
C ARG A 259 -5.97 -11.36 13.21
N GLU A 260 -4.67 -11.19 13.37
CA GLU A 260 -3.90 -10.29 12.52
C GLU A 260 -3.72 -10.85 11.12
N GLY A 261 -3.40 -12.14 10.98
CA GLY A 261 -3.34 -12.80 9.67
C GLY A 261 -4.67 -12.73 8.91
N HIS A 262 -5.78 -13.04 9.59
CA HIS A 262 -7.11 -12.96 8.97
C HIS A 262 -7.48 -11.53 8.59
N TYR A 263 -7.15 -10.54 9.44
CA TYR A 263 -7.40 -9.14 9.13
C TYR A 263 -6.70 -8.68 7.83
N ILE A 264 -5.51 -9.21 7.51
CA ILE A 264 -4.86 -8.93 6.23
C ILE A 264 -5.76 -9.39 5.08
N CYS A 265 -6.22 -10.65 5.10
CA CYS A 265 -7.12 -11.19 4.07
C CYS A 265 -8.40 -10.35 3.95
N GLU A 266 -9.06 -10.04 5.08
CA GLU A 266 -10.27 -9.22 5.15
C GLU A 266 -10.06 -7.84 4.54
N ALA A 267 -8.97 -7.16 4.91
CA ALA A 267 -8.68 -5.82 4.43
C ALA A 267 -8.38 -5.82 2.92
N LEU A 268 -7.68 -6.84 2.41
CA LEU A 268 -7.38 -6.97 0.99
C LEU A 268 -8.62 -7.30 0.15
N VAL A 269 -9.46 -8.26 0.57
CA VAL A 269 -10.69 -8.60 -0.16
C VAL A 269 -11.66 -7.41 -0.19
N ASN A 270 -11.76 -6.64 0.90
CA ASN A 270 -12.61 -5.46 0.99
C ASN A 270 -12.17 -4.29 0.09
N THR A 271 -10.97 -4.33 -0.50
CA THR A 271 -10.60 -3.37 -1.55
C THR A 271 -11.41 -3.58 -2.85
N GLY A 272 -11.90 -4.82 -3.05
CA GLY A 272 -12.48 -5.31 -4.28
C GLY A 272 -11.48 -5.52 -5.42
N LEU A 273 -10.18 -5.50 -5.11
CA LEU A 273 -9.08 -5.60 -6.07
C LEU A 273 -8.29 -6.90 -5.94
N LEU A 274 -8.56 -7.72 -4.91
CA LEU A 274 -7.94 -9.03 -4.75
C LEU A 274 -8.43 -9.98 -5.84
N VAL A 275 -7.52 -10.41 -6.72
CA VAL A 275 -7.82 -11.28 -7.87
C VAL A 275 -7.31 -12.70 -7.69
N SER A 276 -6.32 -12.89 -6.81
CA SER A 276 -5.73 -14.19 -6.53
C SER A 276 -5.09 -14.25 -5.15
N ALA A 277 -5.05 -15.45 -4.58
CA ALA A 277 -4.38 -15.74 -3.33
C ALA A 277 -3.64 -17.08 -3.39
N ASP A 278 -2.46 -17.17 -2.80
CA ASP A 278 -1.78 -18.43 -2.52
C ASP A 278 -1.79 -18.69 -1.01
N ILE A 279 -2.08 -19.94 -0.61
CA ILE A 279 -1.92 -20.42 0.76
C ILE A 279 -0.90 -21.57 0.70
N VAL A 280 0.28 -21.36 1.27
CA VAL A 280 1.44 -22.26 1.10
C VAL A 280 2.04 -22.71 2.44
N GLU A 281 2.97 -23.66 2.40
CA GLU A 281 3.75 -24.18 3.54
C GLU A 281 2.92 -24.79 4.69
N VAL A 282 1.66 -25.13 4.43
CA VAL A 282 0.88 -26.02 5.30
C VAL A 282 1.49 -27.41 5.18
N ASN A 283 1.90 -28.04 6.28
CA ASN A 283 2.46 -29.39 6.23
C ASN A 283 1.66 -30.34 7.15
N PRO A 284 0.69 -31.10 6.60
CA PRO A 284 -0.17 -32.02 7.37
C PRO A 284 0.53 -33.19 8.07
N VAL A 285 1.77 -33.53 7.71
CA VAL A 285 2.45 -34.74 8.22
C VAL A 285 3.70 -34.43 9.05
N LEU A 286 4.02 -33.15 9.25
CA LEU A 286 5.25 -32.73 9.91
C LEU A 286 5.22 -32.96 11.43
N LEU A 287 4.08 -32.67 12.05
CA LEU A 287 3.86 -32.75 13.50
C LEU A 287 2.74 -33.75 13.83
N ASP A 288 2.31 -33.76 15.10
CA ASP A 288 1.20 -34.57 15.57
C ASP A 288 -0.15 -34.14 14.94
N GLU A 289 -1.15 -35.02 15.06
CA GLU A 289 -2.47 -34.82 14.44
C GLU A 289 -3.18 -33.54 14.90
N GLU A 290 -2.99 -33.09 16.15
CA GLU A 290 -3.61 -31.86 16.66
C GLU A 290 -2.97 -30.63 16.01
N SER A 291 -1.63 -30.58 15.98
CA SER A 291 -0.87 -29.53 15.30
C SER A 291 -1.17 -29.46 13.80
N ALA A 292 -1.28 -30.62 13.15
CA ALA A 292 -1.63 -30.73 11.74
C ALA A 292 -3.06 -30.23 11.48
N PHE A 293 -4.03 -30.71 12.26
CA PHE A 293 -5.43 -30.28 12.17
C PHE A 293 -5.57 -28.76 12.35
N GLN A 294 -4.91 -28.21 13.37
CA GLN A 294 -4.92 -26.77 13.63
C GLN A 294 -4.39 -25.98 12.42
N THR A 295 -3.27 -26.42 11.83
CA THR A 295 -2.65 -25.72 10.70
C THR A 295 -3.50 -25.81 9.44
N ILE A 296 -4.08 -26.98 9.14
CA ILE A 296 -5.02 -27.18 8.02
C ILE A 296 -6.26 -26.28 8.20
N GLN A 297 -6.82 -26.24 9.42
CA GLN A 297 -7.98 -25.40 9.73
C GLN A 297 -7.66 -23.92 9.48
N VAL A 298 -6.48 -23.46 9.91
CA VAL A 298 -6.02 -22.08 9.68
C VAL A 298 -5.85 -21.80 8.19
N GLY A 299 -5.22 -22.69 7.43
CA GLY A 299 -5.09 -22.54 5.98
C GLY A 299 -6.45 -22.41 5.28
N CYS A 300 -7.42 -23.28 5.63
CA CYS A 300 -8.79 -23.20 5.11
C CYS A 300 -9.48 -21.88 5.51
N SER A 301 -9.29 -21.43 6.75
CA SER A 301 -9.88 -20.20 7.26
C SER A 301 -9.30 -18.95 6.56
N LEU A 302 -7.99 -18.91 6.30
CA LEU A 302 -7.35 -17.85 5.51
C LEU A 302 -7.88 -17.81 4.07
N ALA A 303 -7.96 -18.97 3.41
CA ALA A 303 -8.52 -19.10 2.06
C ALA A 303 -9.97 -18.58 2.00
N ARG A 304 -10.79 -18.97 2.99
CA ARG A 304 -12.18 -18.49 3.13
C ARG A 304 -12.24 -16.96 3.30
N CYS A 305 -11.41 -16.39 4.17
CA CYS A 305 -11.37 -14.95 4.39
C CYS A 305 -10.91 -14.14 3.17
N CYS A 306 -10.14 -14.72 2.26
CA CYS A 306 -9.79 -14.07 0.98
C CYS A 306 -10.99 -13.92 0.03
N LEU A 307 -12.07 -14.65 0.26
CA LEU A 307 -13.25 -14.75 -0.60
C LEU A 307 -14.54 -14.28 0.10
N GLU A 308 -14.45 -13.89 1.37
CA GLU A 308 -15.55 -13.36 2.19
C GLU A 308 -15.44 -11.84 2.26
N ALA A 309 -16.08 -11.14 1.32
CA ALA A 309 -16.25 -9.69 1.41
C ALA A 309 -17.29 -9.38 2.50
N TYR A 310 -16.90 -8.61 3.51
CA TYR A 310 -17.83 -8.18 4.55
C TYR A 310 -18.63 -6.99 4.05
N TYR A 311 -19.97 -7.03 4.23
CA TYR A 311 -20.86 -5.90 3.99
C TYR A 311 -20.27 -4.62 4.62
N THR A 312 -19.67 -3.76 3.79
CA THR A 312 -19.46 -2.38 4.19
C THR A 312 -20.83 -1.72 4.10
N ASN A 313 -21.60 -1.80 5.19
CA ASN A 313 -22.74 -0.93 5.34
C ASN A 313 -22.20 0.50 5.17
N PRO A 314 -22.63 1.29 4.16
CA PRO A 314 -22.04 2.59 3.85
C PRO A 314 -22.17 3.61 4.99
N SER A 315 -22.83 3.24 6.09
CA SER A 315 -22.97 4.00 7.33
C SER A 315 -21.84 3.78 8.36
N PHE A 316 -20.96 2.79 8.18
CA PHE A 316 -19.75 2.60 8.98
C PHE A 316 -18.49 2.56 8.10
N PRO A 317 -17.89 3.71 7.79
CA PRO A 317 -16.61 3.72 7.09
C PRO A 317 -15.53 3.09 7.99
N ILE A 318 -14.84 2.09 7.43
CA ILE A 318 -13.53 1.65 7.91
C ILE A 318 -12.65 2.90 8.02
N LEU A 319 -11.89 3.02 9.11
CA LEU A 319 -10.98 4.10 9.48
C LEU A 319 -9.79 4.27 8.50
N GLY A 320 -10.05 4.34 7.19
CA GLY A 320 -9.04 4.47 6.12
C GLY A 320 -9.18 5.73 5.25
N SER A 321 -10.14 6.61 5.56
CA SER A 321 -10.06 7.99 5.10
C SER A 321 -9.71 8.82 6.30
N ALA A 322 -8.54 9.49 6.27
CA ALA A 322 -8.07 10.39 7.32
C ALA A 322 -9.26 11.13 7.93
N ALA A 323 -9.69 10.69 9.12
CA ALA A 323 -10.86 11.25 9.76
C ALA A 323 -10.53 12.71 10.05
N ALA A 324 -10.97 13.60 9.16
CA ALA A 324 -10.87 15.03 9.37
C ALA A 324 -11.60 15.29 10.69
N MET A 325 -10.84 15.56 11.75
CA MET A 325 -11.36 15.79 13.09
C MET A 325 -12.55 16.75 12.99
N LYS A 326 -13.76 16.23 13.19
CA LYS A 326 -14.99 16.99 12.95
C LYS A 326 -15.12 18.05 14.03
N LEU A 327 -14.68 19.26 13.72
CA LEU A 327 -14.80 20.41 14.62
C LEU A 327 -16.22 20.95 14.54
N GLU A 328 -16.94 20.91 15.66
CA GLU A 328 -18.26 21.51 15.78
C GLU A 328 -18.15 23.03 15.96
N ILE A 329 -19.21 23.79 15.68
CA ILE A 329 -19.21 25.24 15.86
C ILE A 329 -20.11 25.58 17.05
N CYS A 330 -19.60 26.42 17.95
CA CYS A 330 -20.39 26.93 19.06
C CYS A 330 -21.57 27.77 18.58
N SER A 331 -22.79 27.36 18.92
CA SER A 331 -24.05 28.00 18.49
C SER A 331 -24.18 29.46 18.93
N PHE A 332 -23.49 29.87 20.01
CA PHE A 332 -23.49 31.27 20.46
C PHE A 332 -22.27 32.05 19.97
N SER A 333 -21.07 31.54 20.23
CA SER A 333 -19.83 32.31 20.01
C SER A 333 -19.26 32.20 18.61
N GLY A 334 -19.61 31.16 17.85
CA GLY A 334 -19.07 30.86 16.52
C GLY A 334 -17.64 30.28 16.51
N HIS A 335 -17.04 30.01 17.67
CA HIS A 335 -15.73 29.35 17.74
C HIS A 335 -15.83 27.84 17.50
N LYS A 336 -14.74 27.25 16.99
CA LYS A 336 -14.61 25.81 16.78
C LYS A 336 -14.52 25.07 18.12
N ILE A 337 -15.19 23.93 18.22
CA ILE A 337 -15.27 23.03 19.36
C ILE A 337 -14.61 21.71 18.95
N TYR A 338 -13.65 21.27 19.76
CA TYR A 338 -12.96 19.99 19.57
C TYR A 338 -13.79 18.86 20.22
N PRO A 339 -13.74 17.61 19.71
CA PRO A 339 -14.58 16.50 20.20
C PRO A 339 -14.55 16.27 21.72
N SER A 340 -13.42 16.52 22.39
CA SER A 340 -13.26 16.38 23.85
C SER A 340 -13.74 17.59 24.67
N LYS A 341 -14.33 18.62 24.04
CA LYS A 341 -14.71 19.88 24.69
C LYS A 341 -16.14 20.28 24.34
N GLY A 342 -16.73 21.10 25.22
CA GLY A 342 -18.04 21.72 25.01
C GLY A 342 -19.20 21.00 25.71
N LYS A 343 -20.37 21.63 25.65
CA LYS A 343 -21.63 21.18 26.26
C LYS A 343 -22.75 21.19 25.22
N THR A 344 -23.66 20.23 25.33
CA THR A 344 -24.86 20.15 24.48
C THR A 344 -26.07 20.53 25.30
N TYR A 345 -26.85 21.48 24.80
CA TYR A 345 -28.14 21.88 25.35
C TYR A 345 -29.23 21.47 24.37
N VAL A 346 -30.19 20.65 24.81
CA VAL A 346 -31.34 20.24 24.00
C VAL A 346 -32.56 21.00 24.50
N ARG A 347 -33.19 21.75 23.61
CA ARG A 347 -34.42 22.49 23.91
C ARG A 347 -35.64 21.57 23.75
N ILE A 348 -36.76 21.94 24.35
CA ILE A 348 -38.03 21.18 24.33
C ILE A 348 -38.58 20.90 22.93
N ASP A 349 -38.18 21.68 21.92
CA ASP A 349 -38.49 21.49 20.50
C ASP A 349 -37.52 20.51 19.79
N SER A 350 -36.77 19.71 20.57
CA SER A 350 -35.72 18.79 20.13
C SER A 350 -34.55 19.43 19.38
N ARG A 351 -34.45 20.77 19.38
CA ARG A 351 -33.29 21.46 18.79
C ARG A 351 -32.09 21.38 19.73
N SER A 352 -30.98 20.84 19.22
CA SER A 352 -29.72 20.75 19.94
C SER A 352 -28.82 21.95 19.63
N PHE A 353 -28.21 22.50 20.67
CA PHE A 353 -27.25 23.61 20.61
C PHE A 353 -25.95 23.17 21.26
N ARG A 354 -24.82 23.48 20.62
CA ARG A 354 -23.49 23.14 21.12
C ARG A 354 -22.76 24.39 21.62
N PHE A 355 -22.22 24.34 22.82
CA PHE A 355 -21.51 25.46 23.44
C PHE A 355 -20.08 25.10 23.79
N ILE A 356 -19.13 25.99 23.48
CA ILE A 356 -17.70 25.76 23.76
C ILE A 356 -17.39 25.76 25.27
N ASN A 357 -18.18 26.50 26.06
CA ASN A 357 -18.03 26.63 27.51
C ASN A 357 -19.36 27.10 28.15
N GLY A 358 -19.45 27.04 29.48
CA GLY A 358 -20.63 27.47 30.24
C GLY A 358 -20.97 28.96 30.10
N LYS A 359 -19.99 29.81 29.77
CA LYS A 359 -20.24 31.24 29.48
C LYS A 359 -21.10 31.43 28.23
N SER A 360 -20.82 30.67 27.18
CA SER A 360 -21.57 30.72 25.91
C SER A 360 -23.00 30.19 26.07
N GLU A 361 -23.17 29.15 26.88
CA GLU A 361 -24.46 28.59 27.27
C GLU A 361 -25.29 29.58 28.09
N SER A 362 -24.71 30.16 29.15
CA SER A 362 -25.41 31.14 30.01
C SER A 362 -25.89 32.35 29.22
N TYR A 363 -25.06 32.91 28.32
CA TYR A 363 -25.46 34.05 27.49
C TYR A 363 -26.54 33.69 26.46
N PHE A 364 -26.55 32.46 25.96
CA PHE A 364 -27.62 31.96 25.10
C PHE A 364 -28.95 31.87 25.87
N LEU A 365 -28.92 31.31 27.08
CA LEU A 365 -30.11 31.20 27.95
C LEU A 365 -30.65 32.57 28.38
N GLN A 366 -29.75 33.54 28.58
CA GLN A 366 -30.09 34.95 28.84
C GLN A 366 -30.60 35.70 27.58
N ARG A 367 -30.71 35.03 26.43
CA ARG A 367 -31.17 35.61 25.15
C ARG A 367 -30.34 36.82 24.69
N LEU A 368 -29.07 36.87 25.06
CA LEU A 368 -28.18 37.94 24.63
C LEU A 368 -27.87 37.82 23.14
N ASN A 369 -27.73 38.95 22.45
CA ASN A 369 -27.44 38.96 21.02
C ASN A 369 -25.92 38.81 20.77
N PRO A 370 -25.45 37.70 20.14
CA PRO A 370 -24.02 37.49 19.88
C PRO A 370 -23.37 38.59 19.05
N ARG A 371 -24.15 39.28 18.19
CA ARG A 371 -23.69 40.39 17.33
C ARG A 371 -23.26 41.62 18.12
N LYS A 372 -23.65 41.75 19.40
CA LYS A 372 -23.30 42.87 20.28
C LYS A 372 -22.13 42.53 21.21
N ILE A 373 -21.67 41.28 21.24
CA ILE A 373 -20.65 40.81 22.19
C ILE A 373 -19.28 40.75 21.52
N LYS A 374 -18.36 41.62 21.96
CA LYS A 374 -17.07 41.91 21.32
C LYS A 374 -16.19 40.70 20.98
N TRP A 375 -16.26 39.63 21.78
CA TRP A 375 -15.40 38.45 21.64
C TRP A 375 -15.97 37.36 20.72
N THR A 376 -17.23 37.44 20.30
CA THR A 376 -17.82 36.43 19.40
C THR A 376 -17.27 36.57 17.99
N VAL A 377 -17.24 35.45 17.24
CA VAL A 377 -16.83 35.43 15.83
C VAL A 377 -17.77 36.29 14.99
N ILE A 378 -19.06 36.28 15.31
CA ILE A 378 -20.09 37.07 14.60
C ILE A 378 -19.83 38.58 14.78
N TYR A 379 -19.59 39.06 16.00
CA TYR A 379 -19.24 40.46 16.24
C TYR A 379 -17.95 40.85 15.51
N ARG A 380 -16.91 40.01 15.61
CA ARG A 380 -15.61 40.26 14.98
C ARG A 380 -15.73 40.37 13.46
N ARG A 381 -16.51 39.48 12.83
CA ARG A 381 -16.79 39.52 11.39
C ARG A 381 -17.54 40.80 10.98
N LEU A 382 -18.59 41.18 11.72
CA LEU A 382 -19.37 42.40 11.46
C LEU A 382 -18.51 43.68 11.60
N ASN A 383 -17.56 43.67 12.52
CA ASN A 383 -16.68 44.82 12.81
C ASN A 383 -15.31 44.71 12.12
N LYS A 384 -15.17 43.84 11.11
CA LYS A 384 -13.93 43.63 10.34
C LYS A 384 -12.68 43.36 11.19
N LYS A 385 -12.84 42.80 12.39
CA LYS A 385 -11.74 42.44 13.28
C LYS A 385 -11.24 41.04 12.92
N GLY A 386 -9.95 40.92 12.56
CA GLY A 386 -9.29 39.65 12.19
C GLY A 386 -9.19 39.37 10.68
N ILE A 387 -9.44 40.36 9.81
CA ILE A 387 -9.36 40.21 8.34
C ILE A 387 -7.91 40.24 7.80
N THR A 388 -6.90 40.43 8.65
CA THR A 388 -5.52 40.67 8.19
C THR A 388 -4.66 39.44 7.88
N GLU A 389 -5.10 38.19 7.97
CA GLU A 389 -4.17 37.05 7.75
C GLU A 389 -4.67 35.79 7.01
N GLU A 390 -5.86 35.79 6.36
CA GLU A 390 -6.32 34.60 5.60
C GLU A 390 -6.80 34.87 4.17
N ILE A 391 -6.41 35.99 3.57
CA ILE A 391 -6.66 36.24 2.14
C ILE A 391 -5.33 36.48 1.42
N ALA A 392 -5.05 35.61 0.45
CA ALA A 392 -3.91 35.53 -0.48
C ALA A 392 -2.67 34.79 0.08
N LYS A 393 -2.44 33.50 -0.22
CA LYS A 393 -2.46 32.90 -1.57
C LYS A 393 -2.85 31.41 -1.49
N LYS A 394 -4.09 31.07 -1.85
CA LYS A 394 -4.32 29.81 -2.57
C LYS A 394 -3.57 29.94 -3.90
N ARG A 395 -2.39 29.33 -4.01
CA ARG A 395 -1.77 29.08 -5.32
C ARG A 395 -2.63 28.04 -6.02
N SER A 396 -3.61 28.46 -6.81
CA SER A 396 -4.01 27.63 -7.93
C SER A 396 -2.81 27.58 -8.87
N ARG A 397 -2.25 26.38 -9.04
CA ARG A 397 -1.20 26.16 -10.02
C ARG A 397 -1.87 26.21 -11.38
N ARG A 398 -1.99 27.40 -11.97
CA ARG A 398 -2.38 27.55 -13.37
C ARG A 398 -1.22 26.98 -14.17
N THR A 399 -1.40 25.83 -14.79
CA THR A 399 -0.42 25.26 -15.70
C THR A 399 -0.25 26.26 -16.84
N VAL A 400 0.85 27.03 -16.80
CA VAL A 400 1.25 27.85 -17.94
C VAL A 400 1.70 26.84 -19.00
N LYS A 401 0.83 26.56 -19.98
CA LYS A 401 1.26 25.90 -21.20
C LYS A 401 2.33 26.78 -21.82
N HIS A 402 3.58 26.33 -21.78
CA HIS A 402 4.59 26.84 -22.67
C HIS A 402 4.26 26.29 -24.07
N GLU A 403 3.53 27.06 -24.87
CA GLU A 403 3.53 26.84 -26.31
C GLU A 403 4.96 27.02 -26.81
N ARG A 404 5.53 25.95 -27.37
CA ARG A 404 6.76 26.07 -28.15
C ARG A 404 6.45 27.01 -29.31
N ALA A 405 7.23 28.09 -29.44
CA ALA A 405 7.09 29.13 -30.47
C ALA A 405 7.44 28.62 -31.88
N VAL A 406 6.70 27.63 -32.36
CA VAL A 406 6.78 27.14 -33.74
C VAL A 406 5.42 27.26 -34.45
N ALA A 407 4.32 27.39 -33.71
CA ALA A 407 3.02 27.72 -34.29
C ALA A 407 3.02 29.18 -34.77
N GLY A 408 3.23 29.41 -36.06
CA GLY A 408 3.10 30.71 -36.72
C GLY A 408 4.30 31.21 -37.53
N VAL A 409 5.40 30.46 -37.61
CA VAL A 409 6.58 30.87 -38.41
C VAL A 409 6.44 30.33 -39.84
N SER A 410 6.42 31.20 -40.85
CA SER A 410 6.32 30.79 -42.25
C SER A 410 7.54 29.96 -42.69
N TRP A 411 7.34 29.06 -43.65
CA TRP A 411 8.39 28.20 -44.18
C TRP A 411 9.62 28.98 -44.69
N ASP A 412 9.41 30.16 -45.26
CA ASP A 412 10.50 31.03 -45.73
C ASP A 412 11.35 31.58 -44.59
N ALA A 413 10.73 31.92 -43.46
CA ALA A 413 11.46 32.39 -42.28
C ALA A 413 12.31 31.27 -41.65
N ILE A 414 11.86 30.02 -41.72
CA ILE A 414 12.63 28.85 -41.26
C ILE A 414 13.84 28.60 -42.17
N ARG A 415 13.64 28.69 -43.50
CA ARG A 415 14.72 28.49 -44.49
C ARG A 415 15.78 29.59 -44.42
N ALA A 416 15.37 30.85 -44.26
CA ALA A 416 16.28 31.98 -44.08
C ALA A 416 17.14 31.84 -42.81
N LYS A 417 16.56 31.35 -41.71
CA LYS A 417 17.27 31.13 -40.44
C LYS A 417 18.25 29.94 -40.50
N ARG A 418 17.95 28.92 -41.32
CA ARG A 418 18.82 27.77 -41.58
C ARG A 418 20.04 28.14 -42.42
N ASN A 419 19.91 29.07 -43.36
CA ASN A 419 20.99 29.51 -44.26
C ASN A 419 21.94 30.56 -43.65
N GLN A 420 21.69 31.04 -42.43
CA GLN A 420 22.61 31.97 -41.76
C GLN A 420 23.87 31.25 -41.28
N LYS A 421 25.04 31.83 -41.58
CA LYS A 421 26.34 31.34 -41.06
C LYS A 421 26.31 31.28 -39.52
N PRO A 422 26.93 30.27 -38.88
CA PRO A 422 26.91 30.09 -37.43
C PRO A 422 27.35 31.33 -36.65
N ASP A 423 28.33 32.08 -37.15
CA ASP A 423 28.87 33.28 -36.51
C ASP A 423 27.83 34.42 -36.45
N ALA A 424 27.05 34.60 -37.52
CA ALA A 424 25.96 35.57 -37.56
C ALA A 424 24.84 35.20 -36.57
N ARG A 425 24.57 33.90 -36.37
CA ARG A 425 23.61 33.41 -35.37
C ARG A 425 24.11 33.64 -33.93
N ALA A 426 25.40 33.44 -33.68
CA ALA A 426 26.02 33.70 -32.39
C ALA A 426 26.00 35.20 -32.05
N ALA A 427 26.37 36.05 -33.00
CA ALA A 427 26.34 37.51 -32.85
C ALA A 427 24.91 38.03 -32.57
N ALA A 428 23.92 37.56 -33.33
CA ALA A 428 22.51 37.93 -33.12
C ALA A 428 21.99 37.49 -31.73
N ARG A 429 22.41 36.31 -31.25
CA ARG A 429 22.06 35.82 -29.91
C ARG A 429 22.70 36.67 -28.81
N GLN A 430 23.97 37.05 -28.95
CA GLN A 430 24.64 37.91 -27.99
C GLN A 430 24.02 39.33 -27.96
N ALA A 431 23.70 39.90 -29.12
CA ALA A 431 23.01 41.18 -29.22
C ALA A 431 21.61 41.15 -28.56
N ALA A 432 20.84 40.07 -28.75
CA ALA A 432 19.55 39.90 -28.09
C ALA A 432 19.66 39.78 -26.56
N ILE A 433 20.68 39.06 -26.08
CA ILE A 433 20.97 38.95 -24.63
C ILE A 433 21.38 40.32 -24.06
N ALA A 434 22.21 41.08 -24.76
CA ALA A 434 22.61 42.42 -24.35
C ALA A 434 21.40 43.37 -24.26
N LYS A 435 20.55 43.39 -25.29
CA LYS A 435 19.32 44.20 -25.33
C LYS A 435 18.34 43.82 -24.21
N SER A 436 18.22 42.53 -23.88
CA SER A 436 17.40 42.06 -22.75
C SER A 436 17.98 42.49 -21.39
N LYS A 437 19.31 42.48 -21.24
CA LYS A 437 19.98 42.96 -20.03
C LYS A 437 19.83 44.48 -19.85
N GLU A 438 19.92 45.26 -20.93
CA GLU A 438 19.66 46.70 -20.91
C GLU A 438 18.20 47.02 -20.57
N ALA A 439 17.24 46.33 -21.19
CA ALA A 439 15.83 46.51 -20.86
C ALA A 439 15.52 46.21 -19.39
N LYS A 440 16.17 45.18 -18.82
CA LYS A 440 16.06 44.86 -17.38
C LYS A 440 16.73 45.93 -16.50
N LYS A 441 17.87 46.49 -16.91
CA LYS A 441 18.53 47.60 -16.20
C LYS A 441 17.67 48.88 -16.24
N ALA A 442 17.08 49.21 -17.39
CA ALA A 442 16.19 50.35 -17.56
C ALA A 442 14.91 50.22 -16.71
N ALA A 443 14.31 49.02 -16.66
CA ALA A 443 13.16 48.72 -15.81
C ALA A 443 13.49 48.75 -14.30
N ALA A 444 14.73 48.41 -13.92
CA ALA A 444 15.20 48.52 -12.54
C ALA A 444 15.48 49.98 -12.13
N ALA A 445 15.92 50.82 -13.06
CA ALA A 445 16.13 52.25 -12.82
C ALA A 445 14.80 53.01 -12.63
N THR A 446 13.76 52.71 -13.41
CA THR A 446 12.41 53.27 -13.25
C THR A 446 11.72 52.84 -11.94
N LYS A 447 12.12 51.69 -11.38
CA LYS A 447 11.67 51.26 -10.05
C LYS A 447 12.35 51.97 -8.89
N LYS A 448 13.53 52.58 -9.10
CA LYS A 448 14.25 53.34 -8.06
C LYS A 448 13.80 54.80 -7.96
N THR A 449 13.22 55.38 -9.00
CA THR A 449 12.71 56.77 -9.00
C THR A 449 11.31 56.93 -8.37
N THR A 450 10.61 55.84 -8.07
CA THR A 450 9.25 55.87 -7.51
C THR A 450 9.17 55.63 -6.00
N THR A 451 10.29 55.53 -5.29
CA THR A 451 10.34 55.33 -3.82
C THR A 451 11.18 56.40 -3.12
N GLY A 452 10.82 57.67 -3.28
CA GLY A 452 11.48 58.78 -2.61
C GLY A 452 10.57 59.95 -2.32
N SER A 453 9.61 59.79 -1.39
CA SER A 453 9.12 60.83 -0.46
C SER A 453 7.79 60.41 0.21
N ALA A 454 7.83 59.87 1.42
CA ALA A 454 6.79 60.07 2.43
C ALA A 454 7.30 59.65 3.82
N ALA A 455 7.10 60.54 4.78
CA ALA A 455 7.70 60.64 6.10
C ALA A 455 7.36 59.50 7.09
N GLN A 456 8.39 59.19 7.90
CA GLN A 456 8.42 58.96 9.35
C GLN A 456 7.23 58.23 10.03
N GLY A 457 7.53 57.01 10.48
CA GLY A 457 6.88 56.34 11.61
C GLY A 457 7.76 55.19 12.08
N ALA A 458 8.43 55.37 13.23
CA ALA A 458 9.44 54.44 13.75
C ALA A 458 8.88 53.03 13.97
N LYS A 459 9.43 52.02 13.27
CA LYS A 459 9.24 50.61 13.58
C LYS A 459 10.33 50.16 14.54
N VAL A 460 10.01 50.17 15.84
CA VAL A 460 10.75 49.37 16.82
C VAL A 460 10.36 47.91 16.65
N SER A 461 11.35 47.04 16.48
CA SER A 461 11.20 45.59 16.40
C SER A 461 10.71 45.03 17.73
N LYS A 462 9.51 44.42 17.77
CA LYS A 462 9.09 43.55 18.88
C LYS A 462 9.58 42.12 18.64
N GLN A 463 10.90 41.95 18.63
CA GLN A 463 11.56 40.70 18.96
C GLN A 463 12.30 40.98 20.27
N GLY A 464 11.57 40.85 21.38
CA GLY A 464 12.02 41.31 22.69
C GLY A 464 10.87 41.75 23.60
N ALA A 465 9.82 40.94 23.74
CA ALA A 465 8.88 41.04 24.86
C ALA A 465 8.03 39.76 24.93
N LYS A 466 8.01 39.14 26.12
CA LYS A 466 7.32 37.89 26.54
C LYS A 466 8.21 36.65 26.33
N GLY A 467 9.04 36.22 27.28
CA GLY A 467 8.94 36.32 28.74
C GLY A 467 8.29 35.05 29.28
N PHE A 468 9.15 34.11 29.69
CA PHE A 468 8.84 32.90 30.46
C PHE A 468 8.01 33.28 31.71
N ALA A 469 6.97 32.50 32.03
CA ALA A 469 6.23 32.67 33.27
C ALA A 469 7.04 32.12 34.46
N PRO A 470 7.13 32.82 35.61
CA PRO A 470 7.86 32.32 36.77
C PRO A 470 7.09 31.22 37.52
N LYS A 471 7.84 30.26 38.09
CA LYS A 471 7.37 29.23 39.01
C LYS A 471 6.80 29.87 40.29
N ALA A 472 5.68 29.35 40.78
CA ALA A 472 5.10 29.70 42.07
C ALA A 472 5.96 29.13 43.22
N ALA A 473 6.25 29.96 44.23
CA ALA A 473 6.84 29.54 45.50
C ALA A 473 5.72 29.27 46.51
N ALA A 474 5.85 28.17 47.26
CA ALA A 474 4.96 27.81 48.35
C ALA A 474 5.15 28.76 49.55
N THR A 475 4.06 29.21 50.15
CA THR A 475 4.06 29.86 51.46
C THR A 475 3.18 29.05 52.40
N SER A 476 3.81 28.27 53.28
CA SER A 476 3.23 27.86 54.55
C SER A 476 3.93 28.62 55.68
N ARG A 477 3.14 29.23 56.55
CA ARG A 477 3.49 29.33 57.96
C ARG A 477 3.07 28.04 58.64
#